data_AF-I7DC08-F1
#
_entry.id   AF-I7DC08-F1
#
_cell.length_a   1.000
_cell.length_b   1.000
_cell.length_c   1.000
_cell.angle_alpha   90.00
_cell.angle_beta   90.00
_cell.angle_gamma   90.00
#
_symmetry.space_group_name_H-M   'P 1'
#
loop_
_entity.id
_entity.type
_entity.pdbx_description
1 polymer ?
#
loop_
_entity_poly.entity_id
_entity_poly.type
_entity_poly.pdbx_seq_one_letter_code
_entity_poly.pdbx_strand_id
1 'polypeptide(L)'
;IKKFDTVGRLKNKKRSGRKPVLDQRQCRQILGVVAKNPSASPVKIALESKNTIGKQVSSSTIRRRLKEADFKTYVVRKTIEITPTNKTKRLRFALEYVKKPLDFWFNILWTDECAFQYQGSYSKHFMHLKNNQKHLAAQPTNRFGGGTVMFWGCLSYYGFGDLVPIEGTLNQNGY
;
A
#
# COMPACT_ATOMS: atom_id res chain seq x y z
N ILE A 1 55.26 -18.69 8.16
CA ILE A 1 54.74 -17.48 7.46
C ILE A 1 54.14 -16.60 8.55
N LYS A 2 54.76 -15.45 8.89
CA LYS A 2 54.44 -14.67 10.13
C LYS A 2 52.94 -14.44 10.40
N LYS A 3 52.12 -14.32 9.34
CA LYS A 3 50.66 -14.09 9.42
C LYS A 3 49.84 -15.34 9.78
N PHE A 4 50.28 -16.53 9.34
CA PHE A 4 49.65 -17.80 9.72
C PHE A 4 49.99 -18.15 11.16
N ASP A 5 51.25 -17.92 11.55
CA ASP A 5 51.77 -18.21 12.88
C ASP A 5 51.09 -17.37 13.99
N THR A 6 50.44 -16.25 13.63
CA THR A 6 49.76 -15.34 14.58
C THR A 6 48.23 -15.41 14.56
N VAL A 7 47.60 -15.75 13.43
CA VAL A 7 46.12 -15.66 13.27
C VAL A 7 45.51 -16.99 12.80
N GLY A 8 46.32 -18.01 12.49
CA GLY A 8 45.87 -19.32 12.01
C GLY A 8 45.15 -19.30 10.66
N ARG A 9 45.15 -18.17 9.94
CA ARG A 9 44.49 -18.01 8.63
C ARG A 9 45.31 -17.11 7.71
N LEU A 10 45.46 -17.54 6.45
CA LEU A 10 46.12 -16.75 5.40
C LEU A 10 45.18 -15.68 4.78
N LYS A 11 43.87 -15.82 4.96
CA LYS A 11 42.85 -14.90 4.42
C LYS A 11 43.09 -13.47 4.92
N ASN A 12 42.95 -12.50 4.01
CA ASN A 12 43.06 -11.08 4.36
C ASN A 12 41.94 -10.66 5.32
N LYS A 13 42.29 -9.86 6.35
CA LYS A 13 41.30 -9.23 7.22
C LYS A 13 40.42 -8.28 6.40
N LYS A 14 39.16 -8.14 6.79
CA LYS A 14 38.22 -7.19 6.17
C LYS A 14 38.79 -5.77 6.33
N ARG A 15 38.98 -5.05 5.22
CA ARG A 15 39.47 -3.66 5.26
C ARG A 15 38.41 -2.75 5.88
N SER A 16 38.83 -1.77 6.67
CA SER A 16 37.95 -0.69 7.14
C SER A 16 37.62 0.20 5.94
N GLY A 17 36.47 -0.01 5.32
CA GLY A 17 36.03 0.82 4.19
C GLY A 17 35.86 2.29 4.57
N ARG A 18 35.43 3.11 3.59
CA ARG A 18 35.13 4.53 3.80
C ARG A 18 34.14 4.72 4.95
N LYS A 19 34.44 5.65 5.86
CA LYS A 19 33.54 6.00 6.97
C LYS A 19 32.17 6.48 6.42
N PRO A 20 31.05 6.08 7.04
CA PRO A 20 29.74 6.52 6.59
C PRO A 20 29.56 8.04 6.72
N VAL A 21 28.78 8.63 5.81
CA VAL A 21 28.48 10.09 5.80
C VAL A 21 27.62 10.52 7.01
N LEU A 22 26.85 9.59 7.56
CA LEU A 22 25.89 9.79 8.64
C LEU A 22 26.34 9.05 9.89
N ASP A 23 26.28 9.72 11.04
CA ASP A 23 26.46 9.09 12.34
C ASP A 23 25.22 8.25 12.75
N GLN A 24 25.37 7.39 13.75
CA GLN A 24 24.30 6.55 14.29
C GLN A 24 23.12 7.38 14.79
N ARG A 25 23.35 8.53 15.44
CA ARG A 25 22.26 9.42 15.90
C ARG A 25 21.45 9.96 14.73
N GLN A 26 22.13 10.46 13.69
CA GLN A 26 21.50 11.00 12.49
C GLN A 26 20.73 9.92 11.72
N CYS A 27 21.26 8.70 11.67
CA CYS A 27 20.54 7.56 11.09
C CYS A 27 19.24 7.28 11.85
N ARG A 28 19.27 7.25 13.19
CA ARG A 28 18.07 7.06 14.00
C ARG A 28 17.02 8.14 13.77
N GLN A 29 17.44 9.40 13.62
CA GLN A 29 16.53 10.52 13.31
C GLN A 29 15.83 10.31 11.96
N ILE A 30 16.57 9.97 10.90
CA ILE A 30 15.99 9.68 9.57
C ILE A 30 15.01 8.51 9.64
N LEU A 31 15.39 7.42 10.30
CA LEU A 31 14.52 6.24 10.46
C LEU A 31 13.26 6.58 11.28
N GLY A 32 13.38 7.46 12.27
CA GLY A 32 12.25 7.98 13.04
C GLY A 32 11.28 8.80 12.19
N VAL A 33 11.77 9.63 11.26
CA VAL A 33 10.93 10.37 10.31
C VAL A 33 10.14 9.39 9.42
N VAL A 34 10.81 8.37 8.90
CA VAL A 34 10.15 7.35 8.05
C VAL A 34 9.16 6.51 8.85
N ALA A 35 9.46 6.17 10.10
CA ALA A 35 8.54 5.44 10.96
C ALA A 35 7.28 6.25 11.29
N LYS A 36 7.39 7.58 11.42
CA LYS A 36 6.25 8.48 11.64
C LYS A 36 5.45 8.74 10.38
N ASN A 37 6.12 8.87 9.23
CA ASN A 37 5.48 9.06 7.93
C ASN A 37 6.04 8.05 6.91
N PRO A 38 5.51 6.81 6.89
CA PRO A 38 5.99 5.76 5.98
C PRO A 38 5.85 6.11 4.49
N SER A 39 4.95 7.02 4.13
CA SER A 39 4.69 7.45 2.75
C SER A 39 5.69 8.49 2.24
N ALA A 40 6.60 8.99 3.08
CA ALA A 40 7.56 10.00 2.68
C ALA A 40 8.58 9.43 1.67
N SER A 41 8.64 10.04 0.49
CA SER A 41 9.61 9.66 -0.55
C SER A 41 11.06 9.89 -0.06
N PRO A 42 12.01 9.00 -0.38
CA PRO A 42 13.42 9.19 -0.07
C PRO A 42 14.01 10.47 -0.67
N VAL A 43 13.41 10.99 -1.75
CA VAL A 43 13.79 12.28 -2.35
C VAL A 43 13.36 13.44 -1.45
N LYS A 44 12.13 13.39 -0.93
CA LYS A 44 11.61 14.41 0.01
C LYS A 44 12.39 14.38 1.33
N ILE A 45 12.67 13.19 1.87
CA ILE A 45 13.47 13.04 3.08
C ILE A 45 14.90 13.57 2.86
N ALA A 46 15.49 13.33 1.69
CA ALA A 46 16.78 13.89 1.35
C ALA A 46 16.72 15.43 1.30
N LEU A 47 15.69 16.02 0.69
CA LEU A 47 15.51 17.48 0.65
C LEU A 47 15.38 18.08 2.07
N GLU A 48 14.61 17.45 2.95
CA GLU A 48 14.37 17.92 4.31
C GLU A 48 15.53 17.58 5.29
N SER A 49 16.48 16.75 4.88
CA SER A 49 17.56 16.26 5.76
C SER A 49 18.40 17.36 6.39
N LYS A 50 18.65 18.48 5.68
CA LYS A 50 19.38 19.62 6.24
C LYS A 50 18.69 20.18 7.48
N ASN A 51 17.36 20.23 7.50
CA ASN A 51 16.60 20.74 8.64
C ASN A 51 16.52 19.70 9.77
N THR A 52 16.41 18.41 9.44
CA THR A 52 16.26 17.36 10.46
C THR A 52 17.57 17.00 11.17
N ILE A 53 18.67 16.91 10.42
CA ILE A 53 19.96 16.38 10.92
C ILE A 53 21.13 17.36 10.76
N GLY A 54 20.87 18.58 10.30
CA GLY A 54 21.89 19.61 10.08
C GLY A 54 22.77 19.37 8.86
N LYS A 55 22.45 18.37 8.02
CA LYS A 55 23.31 17.94 6.91
C LYS A 55 22.48 17.49 5.70
N GLN A 56 22.81 18.03 4.53
CA GLN A 56 22.22 17.60 3.27
C GLN A 56 22.77 16.24 2.86
N VAL A 57 21.89 15.28 2.57
CA VAL A 57 22.27 13.96 2.03
C VAL A 57 21.53 13.65 0.74
N SER A 58 22.10 12.74 -0.05
CA SER A 58 21.46 12.26 -1.28
C SER A 58 20.35 11.25 -1.00
N SER A 59 19.36 11.16 -1.89
CA SER A 59 18.29 10.15 -1.82
C SER A 59 18.84 8.71 -1.82
N SER A 60 19.96 8.47 -2.51
CA SER A 60 20.66 7.17 -2.49
C SER A 60 21.21 6.82 -1.11
N THR A 61 21.68 7.80 -0.34
CA THR A 61 22.13 7.60 1.04
C THR A 61 20.95 7.20 1.93
N ILE A 62 19.79 7.87 1.78
CA ILE A 62 18.56 7.52 2.51
C ILE A 62 18.13 6.09 2.19
N ARG A 63 18.03 5.72 0.89
CA ARG A 63 17.65 4.35 0.48
C ARG A 63 18.57 3.29 1.06
N ARG A 64 19.89 3.54 1.08
CA ARG A 64 20.86 2.62 1.68
C ARG A 64 20.60 2.43 3.18
N ARG A 65 20.38 3.52 3.93
CA ARG A 65 20.08 3.45 5.37
C ARG A 65 18.77 2.74 5.66
N LEU A 66 17.74 2.96 4.85
CA LEU A 66 16.47 2.24 4.95
C LEU A 66 16.68 0.73 4.77
N LYS A 67 17.43 0.33 3.73
CA LYS A 67 17.75 -1.07 3.47
C LYS A 67 18.56 -1.71 4.61
N GLU A 68 19.57 -1.01 5.13
CA GLU A 68 20.37 -1.46 6.28
C GLU A 68 19.53 -1.66 7.54
N ALA A 69 18.44 -0.89 7.69
CA ALA A 69 17.51 -0.97 8.82
C ALA A 69 16.29 -1.88 8.57
N ASP A 70 16.31 -2.71 7.52
CA ASP A 70 15.24 -3.62 7.09
C ASP A 70 13.90 -2.95 6.76
N PHE A 71 13.95 -1.71 6.27
CA PHE A 71 12.79 -1.09 5.63
C PHE A 71 12.69 -1.55 4.19
N LYS A 72 11.48 -1.96 3.80
CA LYS A 72 11.12 -2.36 2.44
C LYS A 72 10.04 -1.42 1.90
N THR A 73 10.07 -1.23 0.59
CA THR A 73 9.05 -0.44 -0.11
C THR A 73 7.89 -1.35 -0.48
N TYR A 74 6.68 -0.97 -0.07
CA TYR A 74 5.45 -1.67 -0.42
C TYR A 74 4.54 -0.77 -1.23
N VAL A 75 3.84 -1.36 -2.19
CA VAL A 75 2.72 -0.71 -2.89
C VAL A 75 1.54 -0.69 -1.93
N VAL A 76 0.98 0.48 -1.68
CA VAL A 76 -0.19 0.66 -0.83
C VAL A 76 -1.40 0.05 -1.53
N ARG A 77 -2.10 -0.85 -0.83
CA ARG A 77 -3.35 -1.44 -1.29
C ARG A 77 -4.50 -0.49 -0.96
N LYS A 78 -5.25 -0.13 -1.99
CA LYS A 78 -6.52 0.59 -1.85
C LYS A 78 -7.54 -0.39 -1.24
N THR A 79 -8.01 -0.11 -0.03
CA THR A 79 -8.98 -0.95 0.68
C THR A 79 -10.24 -0.17 1.02
N ILE A 80 -11.32 -0.88 1.32
CA ILE A 80 -12.53 -0.30 1.94
C ILE A 80 -12.41 -0.57 3.44
N GLU A 81 -12.54 0.48 4.25
CA GLU A 81 -12.62 0.31 5.69
C GLU A 81 -14.00 -0.23 6.09
N ILE A 82 -14.02 -1.32 6.84
CA ILE A 82 -15.25 -1.99 7.26
C ILE A 82 -15.37 -1.85 8.78
N THR A 83 -16.49 -1.29 9.24
CA THR A 83 -16.81 -1.18 10.66
C THR A 83 -16.93 -2.57 11.31
N PRO A 84 -16.63 -2.73 12.62
CA PRO A 84 -16.77 -4.02 13.30
C PRO A 84 -18.17 -4.64 13.12
N THR A 85 -19.22 -3.83 13.20
CA THR A 85 -20.61 -4.25 12.96
C THR A 85 -20.80 -4.82 11.56
N ASN A 86 -20.27 -4.16 10.53
CA ASN A 86 -20.38 -4.63 9.15
C ASN A 86 -19.53 -5.89 8.91
N LYS A 87 -18.41 -6.08 9.62
CA LYS A 87 -17.65 -7.34 9.57
C LYS A 87 -18.50 -8.51 10.06
N THR A 88 -19.20 -8.36 11.18
CA THR A 88 -20.08 -9.40 11.74
C THR A 88 -21.25 -9.71 10.79
N LYS A 89 -21.90 -8.68 10.23
CA LYS A 89 -22.99 -8.87 9.25
C LYS A 89 -22.51 -9.62 8.00
N ARG A 90 -21.36 -9.24 7.44
CA ARG A 90 -20.76 -9.90 6.27
C ARG A 90 -20.38 -11.35 6.56
N LEU A 91 -19.83 -11.64 7.75
CA LEU A 91 -19.49 -13.00 8.16
C LEU A 91 -20.74 -13.87 8.29
N ARG A 92 -21.80 -13.35 8.93
CA ARG A 92 -23.09 -14.05 9.05
C ARG A 92 -23.65 -14.40 7.67
N PHE A 93 -23.70 -13.42 6.76
CA PHE A 93 -24.15 -13.63 5.39
C PHE A 93 -23.30 -14.71 4.69
N ALA A 94 -21.96 -14.62 4.75
CA ALA A 94 -21.12 -15.63 4.12
C ALA A 94 -21.39 -17.03 4.66
N LEU A 95 -21.53 -17.21 5.98
CA LEU A 95 -21.81 -18.51 6.59
C LEU A 95 -23.19 -19.06 6.23
N GLU A 96 -24.19 -18.20 6.06
CA GLU A 96 -25.55 -18.58 5.69
C GLU A 96 -25.63 -19.10 4.25
N TYR A 97 -24.92 -18.46 3.33
CA TYR A 97 -25.03 -18.76 1.90
C TYR A 97 -23.95 -19.72 1.37
N VAL A 98 -22.82 -19.92 2.07
CA VAL A 98 -21.70 -20.78 1.59
C VAL A 98 -22.11 -22.22 1.26
N LYS A 99 -23.14 -22.76 1.93
CA LYS A 99 -23.63 -24.13 1.72
C LYS A 99 -24.77 -24.24 0.71
N LYS A 100 -25.18 -23.15 0.07
CA LYS A 100 -26.27 -23.17 -0.91
C LYS A 100 -25.82 -23.95 -2.17
N PRO A 101 -26.71 -24.76 -2.76
CA PRO A 101 -26.41 -25.52 -3.98
C PRO A 101 -26.18 -24.58 -5.18
N LEU A 102 -25.52 -25.08 -6.22
CA LEU A 102 -25.26 -24.30 -7.44
C LEU A 102 -26.55 -23.78 -8.08
N ASP A 103 -27.62 -24.59 -8.09
CA ASP A 103 -28.92 -24.19 -8.64
C ASP A 103 -29.48 -22.94 -7.97
N PHE A 104 -29.21 -22.73 -6.67
CA PHE A 104 -29.59 -21.49 -5.99
C PHE A 104 -28.87 -20.29 -6.63
N TRP A 105 -27.58 -20.41 -6.88
CA TRP A 105 -26.75 -19.35 -7.46
C TRP A 105 -27.06 -19.07 -8.93
N PHE A 106 -27.47 -20.08 -9.70
CA PHE A 106 -27.88 -19.91 -11.10
C PHE A 106 -29.12 -19.04 -11.27
N ASN A 107 -29.98 -19.02 -10.24
CA ASN A 107 -31.23 -18.27 -10.25
C ASN A 107 -31.13 -16.88 -9.60
N ILE A 108 -29.93 -16.39 -9.30
CA ILE A 108 -29.73 -15.03 -8.75
C ILE A 108 -29.46 -14.06 -9.89
N LEU A 109 -30.27 -12.99 -9.93
CA LEU A 109 -29.96 -11.77 -10.67
C LEU A 109 -29.25 -10.79 -9.74
N TRP A 110 -28.01 -10.46 -10.08
CA TRP A 110 -27.21 -9.46 -9.39
C TRP A 110 -27.42 -8.11 -10.06
N THR A 111 -27.69 -7.07 -9.27
CA THR A 111 -27.84 -5.69 -9.72
C THR A 111 -26.88 -4.81 -8.95
N ASP A 112 -26.25 -3.82 -9.60
CA ASP A 112 -25.43 -2.83 -8.92
C ASP A 112 -25.31 -1.55 -9.78
N GLU A 113 -25.01 -0.43 -9.15
CA GLU A 113 -24.62 0.80 -9.83
C GLU A 113 -23.09 0.90 -9.91
N CYS A 114 -22.59 1.20 -11.09
CA CYS A 114 -21.16 1.45 -11.30
C CYS A 114 -20.92 2.85 -11.87
N ALA A 115 -19.89 3.52 -11.33
CA ALA A 115 -19.46 4.84 -11.78
C ALA A 115 -18.13 4.71 -12.54
N PHE A 116 -18.12 5.11 -13.81
CA PHE A 116 -16.90 5.20 -14.62
C PHE A 116 -16.31 6.60 -14.52
N GLN A 117 -15.04 6.68 -14.14
CA GLN A 117 -14.29 7.93 -14.08
C GLN A 117 -13.68 8.23 -15.45
N TYR A 118 -13.84 9.46 -15.93
CA TYR A 118 -13.22 9.90 -17.20
C TYR A 118 -11.69 9.95 -17.09
N GLN A 119 -11.16 10.35 -15.93
CA GLN A 119 -9.73 10.34 -15.62
C GLN A 119 -9.46 9.44 -14.43
N GLY A 120 -9.02 8.21 -14.69
CA GLY A 120 -8.59 7.30 -13.63
C GLY A 120 -7.28 7.78 -12.99
N SER A 121 -7.26 7.99 -11.67
CA SER A 121 -6.01 8.24 -10.93
C SER A 121 -5.26 6.93 -10.68
N TYR A 122 -4.50 6.47 -11.67
CA TYR A 122 -3.57 5.34 -11.53
C TYR A 122 -2.23 5.76 -10.91
N SER A 123 -2.25 6.46 -9.78
CA SER A 123 -1.03 6.75 -9.03
C SER A 123 -0.74 5.62 -8.03
N LYS A 124 0.37 4.91 -8.27
CA LYS A 124 0.92 3.95 -7.30
C LYS A 124 1.46 4.74 -6.11
N HIS A 125 0.87 4.49 -4.94
CA HIS A 125 1.37 5.03 -3.68
C HIS A 125 2.29 4.01 -3.02
N PHE A 126 3.39 4.49 -2.45
CA PHE A 126 4.41 3.64 -1.82
C PHE A 126 4.57 4.00 -0.36
N MET A 127 4.79 2.98 0.48
CA MET A 127 5.17 3.13 1.88
C MET A 127 6.46 2.37 2.16
N HIS A 128 7.32 2.93 3.01
CA HIS A 128 8.53 2.31 3.51
C HIS A 128 8.27 1.76 4.92
N LEU A 129 8.13 0.44 5.03
CA LEU A 129 7.77 -0.24 6.27
C LEU A 129 8.73 -1.40 6.55
N LYS A 130 8.84 -1.78 7.81
CA LYS A 130 9.50 -3.04 8.18
C LYS A 130 8.65 -4.23 7.77
N ASN A 131 9.27 -5.40 7.64
CA ASN A 131 8.60 -6.61 7.16
C ASN A 131 7.38 -7.02 8.02
N ASN A 132 7.47 -6.88 9.34
CA ASN A 132 6.38 -7.16 10.28
C ASN A 132 5.18 -6.18 10.16
N GLN A 133 5.38 -5.03 9.53
CA GLN A 133 4.37 -3.98 9.35
C GLN A 133 3.74 -3.98 7.96
N LYS A 134 4.01 -4.99 7.12
CA LYS A 134 3.48 -5.09 5.75
C LYS A 134 1.95 -4.94 5.68
N HIS A 135 1.22 -5.43 6.68
CA HIS A 135 -0.25 -5.32 6.73
C HIS A 135 -0.76 -3.88 6.82
N LEU A 136 0.08 -2.93 7.25
CA LEU A 136 -0.23 -1.49 7.30
C LEU A 136 -0.08 -0.80 5.94
N ALA A 137 0.43 -1.49 4.92
CA ALA A 137 0.50 -0.97 3.54
C ALA A 137 -0.88 -1.00 2.86
N ALA A 138 -1.88 -0.43 3.52
CA ALA A 138 -3.24 -0.32 3.06
C ALA A 138 -3.78 1.08 3.42
N GLN A 139 -4.54 1.68 2.51
CA GLN A 139 -5.21 2.96 2.76
C GLN A 139 -6.64 2.92 2.22
N PRO A 140 -7.59 3.58 2.91
CA PRO A 140 -8.94 3.74 2.42
C PRO A 140 -8.93 4.48 1.08
N THR A 141 -9.75 4.02 0.14
CA THR A 141 -9.92 4.73 -1.13
C THR A 141 -11.00 5.80 -0.98
N ASN A 142 -10.61 7.07 -1.00
CA ASN A 142 -11.56 8.15 -1.23
C ASN A 142 -11.80 8.29 -2.74
N ARG A 143 -13.03 8.01 -3.18
CA ARG A 143 -13.43 8.09 -4.60
C ARG A 143 -14.07 9.44 -4.93
N PHE A 144 -13.47 10.56 -4.52
CA PHE A 144 -14.03 11.89 -4.74
C PHE A 144 -13.31 12.62 -5.88
N GLY A 145 -14.08 13.16 -6.85
CA GLY A 145 -13.62 14.08 -7.90
C GLY A 145 -13.41 13.46 -9.29
N GLY A 146 -13.35 14.32 -10.32
CA GLY A 146 -12.96 13.95 -11.69
C GLY A 146 -14.09 13.74 -12.71
N GLY A 147 -15.35 13.89 -12.30
CA GLY A 147 -16.52 13.62 -13.13
C GLY A 147 -16.72 12.12 -13.36
N THR A 148 -17.93 11.64 -13.10
CA THR A 148 -18.29 10.22 -13.27
C THR A 148 -19.56 10.10 -14.10
N VAL A 149 -19.58 9.13 -15.00
CA VAL A 149 -20.84 8.66 -15.61
C VAL A 149 -21.27 7.42 -14.84
N MET A 150 -22.50 7.42 -14.34
CA MET A 150 -23.06 6.29 -13.59
C MET A 150 -23.91 5.43 -14.51
N PHE A 151 -23.86 4.12 -14.29
CA PHE A 151 -24.70 3.14 -14.96
C PHE A 151 -25.30 2.22 -13.91
N TRP A 152 -26.57 1.88 -14.08
CA TRP A 152 -27.16 0.71 -13.46
C TRP A 152 -26.93 -0.50 -14.38
N GLY A 153 -26.66 -1.66 -13.82
CA GLY A 153 -26.69 -2.87 -14.61
C GLY A 153 -26.98 -4.11 -13.80
N CYS A 154 -27.28 -5.18 -14.52
CA CYS A 154 -27.55 -6.47 -13.92
C CYS A 154 -26.84 -7.63 -14.64
N LEU A 155 -26.58 -8.71 -13.90
CA LEU A 155 -26.01 -9.93 -14.45
C LEU A 155 -26.52 -11.15 -13.71
N SER A 156 -26.57 -12.28 -14.40
CA SER A 156 -26.89 -13.59 -13.84
C SER A 156 -25.87 -14.61 -14.32
N TYR A 157 -26.03 -15.86 -13.88
CA TYR A 157 -25.24 -16.98 -14.41
C TYR A 157 -25.37 -17.13 -15.94
N TYR A 158 -26.53 -16.79 -16.50
CA TYR A 158 -26.81 -16.95 -17.93
C TYR A 158 -26.30 -15.81 -18.80
N GLY A 159 -25.80 -14.72 -18.21
CA GLY A 159 -25.22 -13.61 -18.95
C GLY A 159 -25.49 -12.25 -18.31
N PHE A 160 -25.09 -11.20 -19.04
CA PHE A 160 -25.35 -9.82 -18.69
C PHE A 160 -26.78 -9.44 -19.08
N GLY A 161 -27.46 -8.69 -18.21
CA GLY A 161 -28.69 -8.00 -18.56
C GLY A 161 -28.38 -6.58 -19.03
N ASP A 162 -29.34 -5.67 -18.81
CA ASP A 162 -29.23 -4.30 -19.29
C ASP A 162 -28.12 -3.52 -18.59
N LEU A 163 -27.54 -2.56 -19.32
CA LEU A 163 -26.62 -1.56 -18.80
C LEU A 163 -27.18 -0.18 -19.15
N VAL A 164 -27.77 0.49 -18.17
CA VAL A 164 -28.56 1.71 -18.38
C VAL A 164 -27.80 2.90 -17.81
N PRO A 165 -27.50 3.95 -18.60
CA PRO A 165 -26.90 5.16 -18.08
C PRO A 165 -27.87 5.86 -17.12
N ILE A 166 -27.35 6.32 -15.99
CA ILE A 166 -28.11 7.10 -15.02
C ILE A 166 -27.74 8.58 -15.19
N GLU A 167 -28.73 9.40 -15.51
CA GLU A 167 -28.56 10.84 -15.55
C GLU A 167 -28.69 11.44 -14.14
N GLY A 168 -27.65 12.16 -13.70
CA GLY A 168 -27.64 12.80 -12.38
C GLY A 168 -27.42 11.81 -11.24
N THR A 169 -28.05 12.06 -10.08
CA THR A 169 -27.93 11.20 -8.89
C THR A 169 -29.12 10.26 -8.82
N LEU A 170 -28.89 8.96 -8.76
CA LEU A 170 -29.95 7.96 -8.57
C LEU A 170 -30.63 8.22 -7.22
N ASN A 171 -31.95 8.43 -7.26
CA ASN A 171 -32.79 8.55 -6.07
C ASN A 171 -33.80 7.40 -6.05
N GLN A 172 -34.54 7.27 -4.95
CA GLN A 172 -35.52 6.19 -4.79
C GLN A 172 -36.60 6.15 -5.88
N ASN A 173 -36.94 7.31 -6.49
CA ASN A 173 -37.98 7.38 -7.53
C ASN A 173 -37.44 7.03 -8.93
N GLY A 174 -36.11 7.07 -9.11
CA GLY A 174 -35.45 6.73 -10.36
C GLY A 174 -34.93 5.29 -10.41
N TYR A 175 -35.09 4.51 -9.34
CA TYR A 175 -34.77 3.08 -9.24
C TYR A 175 -36.04 2.26 -9.35
#